data_AF-A0A6B0SG38-F1
#
_entry.id   AF-A0A6B0SG38-F1
#
_cell.length_a   1.000
_cell.length_b   1.000
_cell.length_c   1.000
_cell.angle_alpha   90.00
_cell.angle_beta   90.00
_cell.angle_gamma   90.00
#
_symmetry.space_group_name_H-M   'P 1'
#
loop_
_entity.id
_entity.type
_entity.pdbx_description
1 polymer ?
#
loop_
_entity_poly.entity_id
_entity_poly.type
_entity_poly.pdbx_seq_one_letter_code
_entity_poly.pdbx_strand_id
1 'polypeptide(L)'
;MNEKVGQISFDLPRQGDVVLEKPYSEATARLIDDEVRILINDAYKRTVALLTEKKADVEKVALLLLEKEVLDKNHMVELLGPRPFAEKSIYEEFVEGTGSLDEDTSLPEGLKD
;
A
#
# COMPACT_ATOMS: atom_id res chain seq x y z
N MET A 1 -5.00 10.29 8.42
CA MET A 1 -5.57 10.56 9.75
C MET A 1 -4.53 11.29 10.58
N ASN A 2 -4.85 12.48 11.09
CA ASN A 2 -3.88 13.32 11.79
C ASN A 2 -4.57 13.99 12.99
N GLU A 3 -3.97 13.88 14.18
CA GLU A 3 -4.53 14.40 15.43
C GLU A 3 -4.61 15.94 15.48
N LYS A 4 -3.64 16.65 14.87
CA LYS A 4 -3.58 18.12 14.89
C LYS A 4 -4.54 18.77 13.91
N VAL A 5 -4.77 18.14 12.76
CA VAL A 5 -5.81 18.57 11.81
C VAL A 5 -7.21 18.13 12.29
N GLY A 6 -7.28 17.01 13.02
CA GLY A 6 -8.51 16.45 13.54
C GLY A 6 -9.23 15.52 12.57
N GLN A 7 -10.43 15.09 12.94
CA GLN A 7 -11.27 14.18 12.15
C GLN A 7 -12.09 14.94 11.09
N ILE A 8 -11.39 15.67 10.22
CA ILE A 8 -11.99 16.48 9.16
C ILE A 8 -11.62 15.88 7.81
N SER A 9 -12.59 15.81 6.90
CA SER A 9 -12.39 15.41 5.52
C SER A 9 -12.58 16.62 4.61
N PHE A 10 -11.62 16.84 3.71
CA PHE A 10 -11.71 17.85 2.66
C PHE A 10 -11.92 17.15 1.33
N ASP A 11 -12.71 17.75 0.44
CA ASP A 11 -12.77 17.31 -0.94
C ASP A 11 -11.47 17.73 -1.64
N LEU A 12 -10.59 16.77 -1.87
CA LEU A 12 -9.28 17.00 -2.47
C LEU A 12 -9.41 16.97 -3.99
N PRO A 13 -8.96 18.01 -4.70
CA PRO A 13 -9.05 18.08 -6.15
C PRO A 13 -8.26 16.93 -6.77
N ARG A 14 -8.85 16.29 -7.78
CA ARG A 14 -8.17 15.22 -8.53
C ARG A 14 -7.26 15.80 -9.59
N GLN A 15 -6.37 14.96 -10.11
CA GLN A 15 -5.50 15.35 -11.20
C GLN A 15 -6.34 15.75 -12.43
N GLY A 16 -6.27 17.02 -12.83
CA GLY A 16 -7.08 17.59 -13.92
C GLY A 16 -8.16 18.57 -13.48
N ASP A 17 -8.47 18.64 -12.18
CA ASP A 17 -9.43 19.59 -11.63
C ASP A 17 -8.76 20.96 -11.43
N VAL A 18 -9.48 22.03 -11.79
CA VAL A 18 -9.01 23.40 -11.53
C VAL A 18 -9.33 23.75 -10.07
N VAL A 19 -8.28 23.90 -9.26
CA VAL A 19 -8.41 24.34 -7.87
C VAL A 19 -8.62 25.85 -7.86
N LEU A 20 -9.87 26.29 -7.73
CA LEU A 20 -10.21 27.72 -7.67
C LEU A 20 -9.88 28.34 -6.31
N GLU A 21 -10.23 27.64 -5.22
CA GLU A 21 -9.92 28.08 -3.84
C GLU A 21 -9.88 26.87 -2.91
N LYS A 22 -9.01 26.89 -1.90
CA LYS A 22 -8.94 25.84 -0.89
C LYS A 22 -10.11 25.99 0.10
N PRO A 23 -10.81 24.91 0.50
CA PRO A 23 -11.96 24.99 1.39
C PRO A 23 -11.57 25.20 2.87
N TYR A 24 -10.42 25.82 3.15
CA TYR A 24 -9.88 26.05 4.49
C TYR A 24 -8.93 27.23 4.51
N SER A 25 -8.71 27.78 5.71
CA SER A 25 -7.85 28.95 5.90
C SER A 25 -6.38 28.68 5.59
N GLU A 26 -5.62 29.73 5.29
CA GLU A 26 -4.16 29.66 5.13
C GLU A 26 -3.44 29.13 6.39
N ALA A 27 -3.96 29.42 7.58
CA ALA A 27 -3.43 28.87 8.83
C ALA A 27 -3.59 27.34 8.87
N THR A 28 -4.73 26.83 8.41
CA THR A 28 -4.99 25.40 8.28
C THR A 28 -4.13 24.78 7.18
N ALA A 29 -3.94 25.47 6.05
CA ALA A 29 -3.06 25.02 4.98
C ALA A 29 -1.63 24.82 5.46
N ARG A 30 -1.08 25.81 6.19
CA ARG A 30 0.25 25.72 6.81
C ARG A 30 0.34 24.53 7.77
N LEU A 31 -0.67 24.34 8.62
CA LEU A 31 -0.71 23.21 9.55
C LEU A 31 -0.68 21.87 8.80
N ILE A 32 -1.44 21.74 7.71
CA ILE A 32 -1.43 20.54 6.86
C ILE A 32 -0.04 20.30 6.28
N ASP A 33 0.59 21.33 5.71
CA ASP A 33 1.93 21.21 5.10
C ASP A 33 3.01 20.79 6.12
N ASP A 34 2.96 21.34 7.34
CA ASP A 34 3.88 20.99 8.42
C ASP A 34 3.72 19.52 8.84
N GLU A 35 2.48 19.04 8.94
CA GLU A 35 2.18 17.66 9.30
C GLU A 35 2.53 16.66 8.19
N VAL A 36 2.31 17.04 6.92
CA VAL A 36 2.75 16.25 5.76
C VAL A 36 4.28 16.10 5.77
N ARG A 37 5.01 17.17 6.09
CA ARG A 37 6.47 17.11 6.19
C ARG A 37 6.93 16.17 7.30
N ILE A 38 6.27 16.18 8.46
CA ILE A 38 6.57 15.25 9.56
C ILE A 38 6.32 13.81 9.09
N LEU A 39 5.14 13.53 8.53
CA LEU A 39 4.77 12.21 8.06
C LEU A 39 5.78 11.63 7.04
N ILE A 40 6.16 12.43 6.04
CA ILE A 40 7.12 12.01 5.00
C ILE A 40 8.50 11.76 5.62
N ASN A 41 8.97 12.64 6.50
CA ASN A 41 10.26 12.49 7.15
C ASN A 41 10.33 11.23 8.03
N ASP A 42 9.25 10.90 8.73
CA ASP A 42 9.20 9.69 9.57
C ASP A 42 9.17 8.42 8.72
N ALA A 43 8.40 8.42 7.62
CA ALA A 43 8.42 7.33 6.65
C ALA A 43 9.82 7.16 6.04
N TYR A 44 10.49 8.26 5.68
CA TYR A 44 11.85 8.25 5.16
C TYR A 44 12.84 7.67 6.16
N LYS A 45 12.88 8.18 7.40
CA LYS A 45 13.77 7.68 8.46
C LYS A 45 13.55 6.19 8.74
N ARG A 46 12.29 5.77 8.83
CA ARG A 46 11.93 4.36 9.02
C ARG A 46 12.45 3.49 7.88
N THR A 47 12.32 3.96 6.65
CA THR A 47 12.76 3.21 5.45
C THR A 47 14.29 3.14 5.38
N VAL A 48 14.99 4.25 5.65
CA VAL A 48 16.45 4.27 5.71
C VAL A 48 16.96 3.33 6.79
N ALA A 49 16.37 3.34 7.99
CA ALA A 49 16.75 2.43 9.06
C ALA A 49 16.59 0.96 8.63
N LEU A 50 15.45 0.62 8.03
CA LEU A 50 15.17 -0.74 7.54
C LEU A 50 16.16 -1.19 6.46
N LEU A 51 16.39 -0.36 5.44
CA LEU A 51 17.32 -0.68 4.35
C LEU A 51 18.78 -0.72 4.83
N THR A 52 19.13 0.06 5.84
CA THR A 52 20.47 0.03 6.45
C THR A 52 20.67 -1.24 7.27
N GLU A 53 19.67 -1.65 8.06
CA GLU A 53 19.70 -2.93 8.78
C GLU A 53 19.81 -4.12 7.82
N LYS A 54 19.07 -4.08 6.71
CA LYS A 54 19.05 -5.13 5.67
C LYS A 54 19.99 -4.86 4.51
N LYS A 55 21.02 -4.03 4.70
CA LYS A 55 21.92 -3.58 3.62
C LYS A 55 22.57 -4.74 2.87
N ALA A 56 23.03 -5.76 3.61
CA ALA A 56 23.65 -6.94 3.01
C ALA A 56 22.69 -7.72 2.10
N ASP A 57 21.40 -7.78 2.46
CA ASP A 57 20.39 -8.47 1.66
C ASP A 57 20.02 -7.67 0.42
N VAL A 58 19.94 -6.34 0.53
CA VAL A 58 19.73 -5.45 -0.62
C VAL A 58 20.87 -5.57 -1.63
N GLU A 59 22.12 -5.66 -1.16
CA GLU A 59 23.30 -5.85 -2.01
C GLU A 59 23.24 -7.16 -2.78
N LYS A 60 22.88 -8.28 -2.12
CA LYS A 60 22.69 -9.57 -2.79
C LYS A 60 21.66 -9.50 -3.91
N VAL A 61 20.51 -8.86 -3.64
CA VAL A 61 19.43 -8.71 -4.63
C VAL A 61 19.91 -7.88 -5.82
N ALA A 62 20.61 -6.78 -5.56
CA ALA A 62 21.13 -5.89 -6.60
C ALA A 62 22.19 -6.59 -7.47
N LEU A 63 23.10 -7.36 -6.88
CA LEU A 63 24.09 -8.14 -7.62
C LEU A 63 23.41 -9.18 -8.53
N LEU A 64 22.40 -9.88 -8.02
CA LEU A 64 21.66 -10.84 -8.82
C LEU A 64 20.89 -10.19 -9.97
N LEU A 65 20.39 -8.95 -9.78
CA LEU A 65 19.75 -8.17 -10.86
C LEU A 65 20.73 -7.74 -11.97
N LEU A 66 22.02 -7.59 -11.65
CA LEU A 66 23.04 -7.33 -12.67
C LEU A 66 23.31 -8.57 -13.52
N GLU A 67 23.14 -9.77 -12.97
CA GLU A 67 23.30 -11.05 -13.68
C GLU A 67 22.02 -11.47 -14.43
N LYS A 68 20.85 -11.24 -13.82
CA LYS A 68 19.51 -11.56 -14.35
C LYS A 68 18.66 -10.29 -14.37
N GLU A 69 18.23 -9.87 -15.56
CA GLU A 69 17.43 -8.65 -15.73
C GLU A 69 16.09 -8.65 -14.96
N VAL A 70 15.56 -9.85 -14.65
CA VAL A 70 14.29 -10.03 -13.94
C VAL A 70 14.44 -11.08 -12.84
N LEU A 71 13.92 -10.76 -11.65
CA LEU A 71 13.82 -11.70 -10.53
C LEU A 71 12.35 -12.05 -10.27
N ASP A 72 12.07 -13.34 -10.18
CA ASP A 72 10.76 -13.87 -9.80
C ASP A 72 10.74 -14.17 -8.29
N LYS A 73 9.55 -14.42 -7.73
CA LYS A 73 9.34 -14.73 -6.31
C LYS A 73 10.24 -15.88 -5.84
N ASN A 74 10.38 -16.92 -6.65
CA ASN A 74 11.22 -18.09 -6.32
C ASN A 74 12.69 -17.70 -6.14
N HIS A 75 13.24 -16.86 -7.02
CA HIS A 75 14.61 -16.34 -6.89
C HIS A 75 14.79 -15.54 -5.59
N MET A 76 13.77 -14.79 -5.16
CA MET A 76 13.81 -14.05 -3.90
C MET A 76 13.73 -14.95 -2.67
N VAL A 77 12.94 -16.03 -2.72
CA VAL A 77 12.88 -17.02 -1.65
C VAL A 77 14.18 -17.80 -1.52
N GLU A 78 14.83 -18.13 -2.64
CA GLU A 78 16.16 -18.76 -2.62
C GLU A 78 17.23 -17.85 -2.01
N LEU A 79 17.16 -16.54 -2.27
CA LEU A 79 18.17 -15.58 -1.82
C LEU A 79 17.97 -15.11 -0.37
N LEU A 80 16.72 -14.86 0.02
CA LEU A 80 16.36 -14.22 1.30
C LEU A 80 15.65 -15.18 2.27
N GLY A 81 15.30 -16.38 1.83
CA GLY A 81 14.44 -17.30 2.57
C GLY A 81 12.95 -16.99 2.42
N PRO A 82 12.08 -17.80 3.06
CA PRO A 82 10.64 -17.56 3.04
C PRO A 82 10.28 -16.25 3.75
N ARG A 83 9.28 -15.52 3.23
CA ARG A 83 8.82 -14.26 3.84
C ARG A 83 8.34 -14.51 5.26
N PRO A 84 8.77 -13.74 6.28
CA PRO A 84 8.38 -13.94 7.68
C PRO A 84 6.97 -13.44 8.01
N PHE A 85 6.12 -13.25 6.99
CA PHE A 85 4.74 -12.81 7.12
C PHE A 85 3.85 -13.75 6.32
N ALA A 86 2.70 -14.14 6.87
CA ALA A 86 1.74 -14.96 6.16
C ALA A 86 1.24 -14.22 4.92
N GLU A 87 1.31 -14.88 3.76
CA GLU A 87 0.75 -14.40 2.51
C GLU A 87 -0.38 -15.31 2.08
N LYS A 88 -1.51 -14.70 1.71
CA LYS A 88 -2.55 -15.39 0.96
C LYS A 88 -2.17 -15.30 -0.51
N SER A 89 -2.15 -16.44 -1.20
CA SER A 89 -1.71 -16.53 -2.59
C SER A 89 -2.68 -17.27 -3.48
N ILE A 90 -3.55 -18.10 -2.90
CA ILE A 90 -4.48 -18.93 -3.65
C ILE A 90 -5.90 -18.44 -3.41
N TYR A 91 -6.75 -18.56 -4.43
CA TYR A 91 -8.14 -18.11 -4.41
C TYR A 91 -8.89 -18.61 -3.17
N GLU A 92 -8.73 -19.89 -2.83
CA GLU A 92 -9.39 -20.50 -1.67
C GLU A 92 -9.00 -19.82 -0.35
N GLU A 93 -7.74 -19.39 -0.19
CA GLU A 93 -7.28 -18.66 1.00
C GLU A 93 -7.89 -17.25 1.09
N PHE A 94 -8.26 -16.65 -0.05
CA PHE A 94 -8.93 -15.35 -0.06
C PHE A 94 -10.42 -15.46 0.30
N VAL A 95 -11.09 -16.55 -0.08
CA VAL A 95 -12.55 -16.74 0.10
C VAL A 95 -12.94 -17.62 1.29
N GLU A 96 -11.97 -18.22 1.99
CA GLU A 96 -12.23 -19.07 3.18
C GLU A 96 -13.13 -18.38 4.24
N GLY A 97 -13.09 -17.04 4.31
CA GLY A 97 -13.83 -16.25 5.30
C GLY A 97 -15.24 -15.82 4.87
N THR A 98 -15.62 -16.03 3.60
CA THR A 98 -16.91 -15.55 3.05
C THR A 98 -18.02 -16.60 3.09
N GLY A 99 -17.72 -17.85 3.44
CA GLY A 99 -18.72 -18.91 3.62
C GLY A 99 -19.27 -19.52 2.32
N SER A 100 -18.80 -19.08 1.16
CA SER A 100 -19.00 -19.70 -0.15
C SER A 100 -17.69 -19.63 -0.93
N LEU A 101 -17.35 -20.70 -1.63
CA LEU A 101 -16.20 -20.75 -2.55
C LEU A 101 -16.56 -20.19 -3.93
N ASP A 102 -17.83 -20.34 -4.32
CA ASP A 102 -18.34 -19.97 -5.63
C ASP A 102 -19.33 -18.80 -5.53
N GLU A 103 -19.44 -18.05 -6.62
CA GLU A 103 -20.46 -17.02 -6.77
C GLU A 103 -21.85 -17.68 -6.89
N ASP A 104 -22.80 -17.22 -6.07
CA ASP A 104 -24.19 -17.67 -6.18
C ASP A 104 -24.85 -17.00 -7.39
N THR A 105 -24.92 -17.73 -8.50
CA THR A 105 -25.60 -17.30 -9.72
C THR A 105 -27.06 -17.76 -9.78
N SER A 106 -27.66 -18.15 -8.65
CA SER A 106 -29.06 -18.59 -8.64
C SER A 106 -30.01 -17.45 -9.00
N LEU A 107 -30.90 -17.72 -9.95
CA LEU A 107 -31.90 -16.73 -10.37
C LEU A 107 -33.01 -16.61 -9.30
N PRO A 108 -33.47 -15.39 -9.00
CA PRO A 108 -34.69 -15.17 -8.22
C PRO A 108 -35.90 -15.82 -8.88
N GLU A 109 -36.90 -16.21 -8.09
CA GLU A 109 -38.07 -16.99 -8.56
C GLU A 109 -38.82 -16.33 -9.73
N GLY A 110 -38.86 -15.00 -9.81
CA GLY A 110 -39.52 -14.25 -10.90
C GLY A 110 -38.74 -14.16 -12.21
N LEU A 111 -37.53 -14.73 -12.29
CA LEU A 111 -36.69 -14.82 -13.49
C LEU A 111 -36.44 -16.28 -13.91
N LYS A 112 -37.12 -17.24 -13.25
CA LYS A 112 -37.11 -18.66 -13.63
C LYS A 112 -38.26 -18.89 -14.64
N ASP A 113 -38.05 -18.51 -15.88
CA ASP A 113 -38.94 -18.83 -17.02
C ASP A 113 -38.66 -20.23 -17.58
#